data_AF-A0A8H4SXB2-F1
#
_entry.id   AF-A0A8H4SXB2-F1
#
_cell.length_a   1.000
_cell.length_b   1.000
_cell.length_c   1.000
_cell.angle_alpha   90.00
_cell.angle_beta   90.00
_cell.angle_gamma   90.00
#
_symmetry.space_group_name_H-M   'P 1'
#
loop_
_entity.id
_entity.type
_entity.pdbx_description
1 polymer ?
#
loop_
_entity_poly.entity_id
_entity_poly.type
_entity_poly.pdbx_seq_one_letter_code
_entity_poly.pdbx_strand_id
1 'polypeptide(L)'
;MAITRSSSIHSPTFPTEDAKSGYVHHKPLASSFTSVSTRSPRHRRRQQQQQQQQPYRYKFRHSGCRSSGQKSKSPLQSARSTPLPKEPRVSPTHPMKDPKSDNAKNLRCADEAIDAWETLDALARESSDKIRRKAALAFAATQTFNYFMQHFGNATSDDTPKLHKHEIIQRLNVILLTNSFSAVPSAHKHSATPEGFTKVHPGGLEDVEVTTGNLLSEALSKGASRVLSDRDSDSRPLPIRLVNNLNEDNVKAYITGLDSSGKVFFILDHGDHIYPDARSSRVPLKIAKNVAISLPSKGGSLSITLPSFIRSGRIYFSDDDLQFFVVDIGDGNSLVQPSVTNMRDPNANVSWGFVEFTYIKNLLYANISYVDFVGIVLGMKLVTKDGKIQTTAGLEAEAVVKICDDLVKQRKIDNFEWTSLCIADTTGKPIRVLSPGNQYDINPGVFAGYWRTFVDKVWESYTTRDLVIDTQSKVGMVKCRVIGQELKCDGHERGLPKPDDKDIWGCNSGPFAISENASLVHTTIVPRICAGLVRSTLLLDGGSIQPSLGKTSYYTVNPTNHYSRIIHSYEVDGRGYAFSYDDVNPHNDEDASGVVSSSDVHLLTIHVGGPLSPSTLQ
;
A
#
# COMPACT_ATOMS: atom_id res chain seq x y z
N MET A 1 4.28 12.48 0.01
CA MET A 1 4.80 11.10 0.18
C MET A 1 3.99 10.51 1.32
N ALA A 2 2.84 9.91 1.00
CA ALA A 2 2.02 9.11 1.91
C ALA A 2 1.79 7.79 1.18
N ILE A 3 2.36 6.70 1.69
CA ILE A 3 2.18 5.35 1.13
C ILE A 3 1.04 4.68 1.92
N THR A 4 -0.16 5.25 1.84
CA THR A 4 -1.40 4.61 2.29
C THR A 4 -2.36 4.54 1.12
N ARG A 5 -3.05 3.39 0.98
CA ARG A 5 -3.93 3.00 -0.14
C ARG A 5 -3.50 3.56 -1.51
N SER A 6 -2.57 2.86 -2.17
CA SER A 6 -2.14 3.00 -3.60
C SER A 6 -0.66 3.34 -3.86
N SER A 7 0.27 2.71 -3.15
CA SER A 7 1.63 2.56 -3.69
C SER A 7 2.22 1.19 -3.37
N SER A 8 1.50 0.17 -3.81
CA SER A 8 2.09 -1.13 -4.20
C SER A 8 2.80 -1.05 -5.57
N ILE A 9 2.88 0.14 -6.14
CA ILE A 9 3.50 0.44 -7.43
C ILE A 9 4.66 1.41 -7.14
N HIS A 10 5.80 1.17 -7.77
CA HIS A 10 7.12 1.67 -7.38
C HIS A 10 7.15 3.17 -7.01
N SER A 11 7.87 3.51 -5.94
CA SER A 11 8.24 4.90 -5.66
C SER A 11 8.91 5.48 -6.90
N PRO A 12 8.44 6.62 -7.45
CA PRO A 12 9.18 7.29 -8.52
C PRO A 12 10.55 7.68 -7.97
N THR A 13 11.60 7.23 -8.65
CA THR A 13 12.96 7.74 -8.45
C THR A 13 12.96 9.24 -8.76
N PHE A 14 12.99 10.07 -7.72
CA PHE A 14 13.29 11.49 -7.90
C PHE A 14 14.79 11.66 -8.17
N PRO A 15 15.17 12.43 -9.20
CA PRO A 15 16.57 12.83 -9.38
C PRO A 15 16.97 13.70 -8.19
N THR A 16 18.05 13.30 -7.52
CA THR A 16 18.76 14.11 -6.53
C THR A 16 19.29 15.37 -7.21
N GLU A 17 18.74 16.54 -6.87
CA GLU A 17 19.40 17.81 -7.20
C GLU A 17 20.35 18.20 -6.07
N ASP A 18 21.62 18.37 -6.45
CA ASP A 18 22.67 18.96 -5.65
C ASP A 18 22.31 20.42 -5.31
N ALA A 19 21.87 20.66 -4.08
CA ALA A 19 21.86 21.99 -3.51
C ALA A 19 23.32 22.43 -3.27
N LYS A 20 23.94 23.07 -4.26
CA LYS A 20 25.24 23.75 -4.12
C LYS A 20 25.07 24.99 -3.22
N SER A 21 25.32 24.82 -1.93
CA SER A 21 25.67 25.91 -1.03
C SER A 21 27.11 26.32 -1.30
N GLY A 22 27.31 27.53 -1.83
CA GLY A 22 28.64 28.12 -2.00
C GLY A 22 29.13 28.69 -0.68
N TYR A 23 30.17 28.09 -0.09
CA TYR A 23 30.99 28.74 0.92
C TYR A 23 32.48 28.37 0.79
N VAL A 24 33.28 29.40 1.06
CA VAL A 24 34.69 29.60 0.72
C VAL A 24 35.63 28.78 1.61
N HIS A 25 36.71 28.30 0.98
CA HIS A 25 37.84 27.57 1.57
C HIS A 25 38.44 28.20 2.84
N HIS A 26 38.70 27.36 3.85
CA HIS A 26 39.98 27.35 4.58
C HIS A 26 40.31 25.93 5.09
N LYS A 27 41.48 25.42 4.69
CA LYS A 27 42.27 24.29 5.24
C LYS A 27 43.61 24.90 5.73
N PRO A 28 44.51 24.20 6.46
CA PRO A 28 44.53 22.78 6.87
C PRO A 28 45.00 22.52 8.34
N LEU A 29 44.97 21.27 8.80
CA LEU A 29 46.20 20.50 9.16
C LEU A 29 45.88 19.06 9.59
N ALA A 30 46.82 18.17 9.28
CA ALA A 30 46.75 16.71 9.33
C ALA A 30 47.73 16.14 10.36
N SER A 31 47.41 14.97 10.91
CA SER A 31 48.38 13.92 11.32
C SER A 31 47.59 12.66 11.70
N SER A 32 47.48 11.62 10.87
CA SER A 32 48.41 10.48 10.67
C SER A 32 48.85 9.77 11.96
N PHE A 33 48.33 8.57 12.21
CA PHE A 33 49.08 7.47 12.86
C PHE A 33 48.64 6.10 12.34
N THR A 34 49.64 5.26 12.19
CA THR A 34 49.71 4.00 11.44
C THR A 34 49.57 2.77 12.34
N SER A 35 48.89 1.75 11.82
CA SER A 35 49.11 0.29 11.94
C SER A 35 49.71 -0.32 13.22
N VAL A 36 49.06 -1.37 13.76
CA VAL A 36 49.72 -2.65 14.10
C VAL A 36 48.76 -3.83 13.86
N SER A 37 49.29 -4.86 13.21
CA SER A 37 48.72 -6.18 12.94
C SER A 37 49.21 -7.19 13.98
N THR A 38 48.35 -8.09 14.47
CA THR A 38 48.77 -9.38 15.04
C THR A 38 47.73 -10.49 14.89
N ARG A 39 48.09 -11.45 14.02
CA ARG A 39 47.96 -12.93 14.08
C ARG A 39 46.87 -13.61 14.92
N SER A 40 46.15 -14.48 14.20
CA SER A 40 45.40 -15.67 14.63
C SER A 40 46.30 -16.76 15.27
N PRO A 41 45.69 -17.74 15.98
CA PRO A 41 45.85 -19.12 15.52
C PRO A 41 44.57 -19.99 15.54
N ARG A 42 44.63 -21.00 14.67
CA ARG A 42 43.66 -22.07 14.38
C ARG A 42 43.55 -23.11 15.50
N HIS A 43 42.38 -23.76 15.63
CA HIS A 43 42.30 -25.17 16.03
C HIS A 43 41.12 -25.96 15.39
N ARG A 44 41.52 -27.02 14.67
CA ARG A 44 40.98 -28.39 14.47
C ARG A 44 39.46 -28.71 14.32
N ARG A 45 39.19 -29.21 13.10
CA ARG A 45 38.35 -30.37 12.66
C ARG A 45 37.67 -31.26 13.71
N ARG A 46 36.40 -31.61 13.43
CA ARG A 46 35.86 -32.98 13.46
C ARG A 46 34.88 -33.21 12.30
N GLN A 47 35.02 -34.39 11.67
CA GLN A 47 34.18 -34.95 10.60
C GLN A 47 33.19 -35.97 11.19
N GLN A 48 32.26 -36.40 10.31
CA GLN A 48 31.34 -37.56 10.35
C GLN A 48 29.92 -37.22 10.81
N GLN A 49 28.84 -37.64 10.15
CA GLN A 49 28.65 -38.79 9.25
C GLN A 49 27.40 -38.57 8.36
N GLN A 50 27.47 -39.08 7.12
CA GLN A 50 26.33 -39.28 6.22
C GLN A 50 25.54 -40.52 6.64
N GLN A 51 24.21 -40.47 6.55
CA GLN A 51 23.39 -41.65 6.24
C GLN A 51 22.38 -41.30 5.14
N GLN A 52 22.56 -41.98 4.01
CA GLN A 52 21.57 -42.13 2.95
C GLN A 52 20.66 -43.31 3.30
N GLN A 53 19.35 -43.16 3.12
CA GLN A 53 18.46 -44.28 2.76
C GLN A 53 17.51 -43.83 1.64
N GLN A 54 17.31 -44.76 0.72
CA GLN A 54 16.76 -44.62 -0.63
C GLN A 54 15.24 -44.95 -0.68
N PRO A 55 14.56 -44.81 -1.85
CA PRO A 55 13.22 -44.24 -1.94
C PRO A 55 12.07 -45.26 -2.06
N TYR A 56 10.89 -44.87 -1.61
CA TYR A 56 9.63 -45.54 -1.96
C TYR A 56 9.07 -44.99 -3.29
N ARG A 57 8.91 -45.91 -4.26
CA ARG A 57 8.24 -45.68 -5.55
C ARG A 57 6.71 -45.66 -5.35
N TYR A 58 6.06 -44.57 -5.75
CA TYR A 58 4.67 -44.61 -6.24
C TYR A 58 4.62 -43.95 -7.63
N LYS A 59 4.15 -44.71 -8.62
CA LYS A 59 3.86 -44.22 -9.98
C LYS A 59 2.46 -43.61 -9.98
N PHE A 60 2.35 -42.32 -10.31
CA PHE A 60 1.12 -41.73 -10.83
C PHE A 60 1.42 -41.10 -12.20
N ARG A 61 0.68 -41.55 -13.22
CA ARG A 61 0.69 -40.97 -14.57
C ARG A 61 -0.19 -39.71 -14.57
N HIS A 62 0.40 -38.54 -14.80
CA HIS A 62 -0.31 -37.37 -15.27
C HIS A 62 -0.11 -37.22 -16.78
N SER A 63 -1.21 -37.25 -17.54
CA SER A 63 -1.26 -36.83 -18.94
C SER A 63 -1.30 -35.30 -18.99
N GLY A 64 -0.12 -34.69 -19.17
CA GLY A 64 0.02 -33.28 -19.55
C GLY A 64 0.57 -33.19 -20.97
N CYS A 65 0.00 -32.28 -21.77
CA CYS A 65 0.39 -31.96 -23.14
C CYS A 65 1.91 -31.82 -23.29
N ARG A 66 2.52 -32.63 -24.17
CA ARG A 66 3.94 -32.55 -24.53
C ARG A 66 4.11 -31.79 -25.85
N SER A 67 4.96 -30.77 -25.84
CA SER A 67 5.59 -30.19 -27.03
C SER A 67 6.58 -31.19 -27.64
N SER A 68 6.33 -31.67 -28.87
CA SER A 68 7.25 -32.55 -29.59
C SER A 68 8.18 -31.75 -30.50
N GLY A 69 9.48 -31.77 -30.17
CA GLY A 69 10.57 -31.48 -31.10
C GLY A 69 10.79 -32.66 -32.04
N GLN A 70 11.01 -32.38 -33.34
CA GLN A 70 11.28 -33.37 -34.36
C GLN A 70 12.67 -34.02 -34.20
N LYS A 71 12.72 -35.34 -34.33
CA LYS A 71 13.94 -36.14 -34.57
C LYS A 71 13.94 -36.60 -36.04
N SER A 72 15.05 -36.40 -36.75
CA SER A 72 15.42 -37.19 -37.93
C SER A 72 16.85 -37.72 -37.76
N LYS A 73 17.10 -38.92 -38.29
CA LYS A 73 18.34 -39.73 -38.10
C LYS A 73 19.34 -39.50 -39.26
N SER A 74 20.61 -39.28 -38.89
CA SER A 74 21.96 -39.72 -39.38
C SER A 74 22.21 -40.19 -40.85
N PRO A 75 23.48 -40.30 -41.38
CA PRO A 75 24.81 -40.18 -40.73
C PRO A 75 25.99 -39.46 -41.51
N LEU A 76 27.05 -39.12 -40.77
CA LEU A 76 28.52 -39.02 -41.05
C LEU A 76 29.12 -38.71 -42.46
N GLN A 77 29.97 -37.66 -42.57
CA GLN A 77 31.46 -37.66 -42.80
C GLN A 77 32.04 -36.51 -43.68
N SER A 78 33.07 -35.80 -43.14
CA SER A 78 34.22 -35.10 -43.81
C SER A 78 33.92 -33.92 -44.78
N ALA A 79 34.79 -32.97 -45.14
CA ALA A 79 35.98 -32.28 -44.63
C ALA A 79 36.26 -31.08 -45.59
N ARG A 80 36.79 -29.96 -45.06
CA ARG A 80 37.63 -28.91 -45.72
C ARG A 80 37.10 -27.91 -46.80
N SER A 81 37.73 -26.73 -46.71
CA SER A 81 38.08 -25.66 -47.69
C SER A 81 37.13 -24.50 -48.08
N THR A 82 37.61 -23.28 -47.76
CA THR A 82 37.39 -21.88 -48.23
C THR A 82 37.52 -21.63 -49.76
N PRO A 83 37.35 -20.41 -50.36
CA PRO A 83 36.65 -19.14 -50.02
C PRO A 83 35.78 -18.49 -51.17
N LEU A 84 35.12 -17.34 -50.86
CA LEU A 84 34.45 -16.22 -51.63
C LEU A 84 34.64 -16.07 -53.18
N PRO A 85 33.80 -15.36 -54.00
CA PRO A 85 33.14 -14.05 -53.68
C PRO A 85 31.84 -13.59 -54.45
N LYS A 86 31.36 -12.36 -54.07
CA LYS A 86 30.53 -11.33 -54.78
C LYS A 86 28.97 -11.35 -54.73
N GLU A 87 28.41 -10.20 -54.33
CA GLU A 87 26.98 -9.83 -54.20
C GLU A 87 26.22 -9.75 -55.55
N PRO A 88 24.86 -9.85 -55.56
CA PRO A 88 24.03 -8.63 -55.53
C PRO A 88 22.63 -8.72 -54.84
N ARG A 89 22.13 -7.55 -54.38
CA ARG A 89 20.72 -7.06 -54.26
C ARG A 89 19.59 -7.89 -53.59
N VAL A 90 19.07 -7.29 -52.50
CA VAL A 90 17.66 -7.14 -52.04
C VAL A 90 16.67 -8.32 -52.13
N SER A 91 16.26 -8.85 -50.96
CA SER A 91 14.84 -9.05 -50.52
C SER A 91 14.78 -9.64 -49.09
N PRO A 92 13.92 -9.16 -48.17
CA PRO A 92 13.75 -9.74 -46.83
C PRO A 92 12.54 -10.70 -46.80
N THR A 93 12.77 -12.00 -46.57
CA THR A 93 11.69 -12.95 -46.26
C THR A 93 12.13 -14.02 -45.28
N HIS A 94 11.96 -13.76 -43.98
CA HIS A 94 11.55 -14.79 -43.03
C HIS A 94 10.26 -14.30 -42.35
N PRO A 95 9.15 -15.06 -42.42
CA PRO A 95 7.87 -14.60 -41.88
C PRO A 95 7.90 -14.63 -40.36
N MET A 96 7.52 -13.50 -39.75
CA MET A 96 6.99 -13.45 -38.38
C MET A 96 5.86 -14.48 -38.27
N LYS A 97 5.89 -15.32 -37.23
CA LYS A 97 4.77 -16.22 -36.91
C LYS A 97 3.51 -15.38 -36.69
N ASP A 98 2.43 -15.80 -37.34
CA ASP A 98 1.13 -15.12 -37.32
C ASP A 98 0.49 -15.15 -35.91
N PRO A 99 0.24 -13.99 -35.27
CA PRO A 99 -0.42 -13.89 -33.96
C PRO A 99 -1.79 -14.57 -33.90
N LYS A 100 -2.47 -14.74 -35.04
CA LYS A 100 -3.79 -15.40 -35.10
C LYS A 100 -3.71 -16.91 -34.83
N SER A 101 -2.60 -17.56 -35.18
CA SER A 101 -2.44 -19.02 -35.01
C SER A 101 -2.31 -19.44 -33.54
N ASP A 102 -1.67 -18.60 -32.72
CA ASP A 102 -1.51 -18.86 -31.30
C ASP A 102 -2.77 -18.51 -30.52
N ASN A 103 -3.56 -17.53 -30.99
CA ASN A 103 -4.87 -17.22 -30.43
C ASN A 103 -5.87 -18.38 -30.63
N ALA A 104 -5.90 -18.99 -31.83
CA ALA A 104 -6.78 -20.12 -32.13
C ALA A 104 -6.47 -21.40 -31.33
N LYS A 105 -5.20 -21.61 -30.93
CA LYS A 105 -4.81 -22.75 -30.08
C LYS A 105 -5.23 -22.56 -28.63
N ASN A 106 -5.11 -21.33 -28.12
CA ASN A 106 -5.55 -21.00 -26.76
C ASN A 106 -7.07 -21.08 -26.61
N LEU A 107 -7.84 -20.64 -27.63
CA LEU A 107 -9.29 -20.85 -27.68
C LEU A 107 -9.67 -22.34 -27.67
N ARG A 108 -8.94 -23.16 -28.43
CA ARG A 108 -9.20 -24.61 -28.50
C ARG A 108 -8.96 -25.32 -27.17
N CYS A 109 -7.91 -24.93 -26.43
CA CYS A 109 -7.67 -25.42 -25.08
C CYS A 109 -8.76 -25.00 -24.07
N ALA A 110 -9.30 -23.78 -24.22
CA ALA A 110 -10.40 -23.31 -23.37
C ALA A 110 -11.70 -24.10 -23.64
N ASP A 111 -12.02 -24.36 -24.91
CA ASP A 111 -13.19 -25.16 -25.29
C ASP A 111 -13.08 -26.62 -24.81
N GLU A 112 -11.89 -27.24 -24.92
CA GLU A 112 -11.64 -28.61 -24.42
C GLU A 112 -11.80 -28.72 -22.89
N ALA A 113 -11.46 -27.66 -22.14
CA ALA A 113 -11.65 -27.61 -20.70
C ALA A 113 -13.14 -27.50 -20.30
N ILE A 114 -13.95 -26.82 -21.12
CA ILE A 114 -15.41 -26.69 -20.94
C ILE A 114 -16.10 -28.03 -21.24
N ASP A 115 -15.76 -28.69 -22.36
CA ASP A 115 -16.32 -30.00 -22.71
C ASP A 115 -16.03 -31.04 -21.61
N ALA A 116 -14.83 -31.00 -21.01
CA ALA A 116 -14.47 -31.84 -19.87
C ALA A 116 -15.30 -31.53 -18.61
N TRP A 117 -15.68 -30.27 -18.40
CA TRP A 117 -16.49 -29.82 -17.27
C TRP A 117 -17.96 -30.23 -17.41
N GLU A 118 -18.56 -30.05 -18.59
CA GLU A 118 -19.93 -30.48 -18.91
C GLU A 118 -20.09 -32.02 -18.80
N THR A 119 -19.08 -32.76 -19.25
CA THR A 119 -19.04 -34.23 -19.14
C THR A 119 -18.99 -34.71 -17.67
N LEU A 120 -18.35 -33.93 -16.78
CA LEU A 120 -18.27 -34.23 -15.35
C LEU A 120 -19.54 -33.85 -14.57
N ASP A 121 -20.32 -32.89 -15.07
CA ASP A 121 -21.58 -32.44 -14.44
C ASP A 121 -22.74 -33.39 -14.76
N ALA A 122 -22.80 -33.90 -16.00
CA ALA A 122 -23.79 -34.89 -16.44
C ALA A 122 -23.74 -36.24 -15.68
N LEU A 123 -22.68 -36.50 -14.91
CA LEU A 123 -22.44 -37.76 -14.18
C LEU A 123 -22.57 -37.63 -12.64
N ALA A 124 -23.09 -36.53 -12.11
CA ALA A 124 -23.01 -36.27 -10.67
C ALA A 124 -24.27 -36.68 -9.87
N ARG A 125 -24.17 -37.84 -9.21
CA ARG A 125 -24.49 -37.96 -7.77
C ARG A 125 -23.16 -38.11 -6.99
N GLU A 126 -23.02 -37.33 -5.92
CA GLU A 126 -22.10 -37.45 -4.75
C GLU A 126 -20.58 -37.08 -4.78
N SER A 127 -20.14 -36.69 -3.56
CA SER A 127 -18.80 -36.61 -2.91
C SER A 127 -18.00 -35.28 -2.85
N SER A 128 -17.51 -34.94 -1.64
CA SER A 128 -16.73 -33.74 -1.25
C SER A 128 -15.41 -33.55 -2.00
N ASP A 129 -14.72 -34.62 -2.37
CA ASP A 129 -13.47 -34.51 -3.13
C ASP A 129 -13.69 -34.07 -4.59
N LYS A 130 -14.87 -34.39 -5.14
CA LYS A 130 -15.27 -33.86 -6.45
C LYS A 130 -15.63 -32.38 -6.38
N ILE A 131 -16.15 -31.89 -5.24
CA ILE A 131 -16.41 -30.45 -5.00
C ILE A 131 -15.09 -29.66 -4.95
N ARG A 132 -14.07 -30.16 -4.24
CA ARG A 132 -12.73 -29.54 -4.21
C ARG A 132 -12.08 -29.46 -5.58
N ARG A 133 -12.25 -30.49 -6.42
CA ARG A 133 -11.78 -30.47 -7.82
C ARG A 133 -12.57 -29.46 -8.67
N LYS A 134 -13.89 -29.37 -8.49
CA LYS A 134 -14.74 -28.37 -9.17
C LYS A 134 -14.33 -26.94 -8.79
N ALA A 135 -14.01 -26.67 -7.53
CA ALA A 135 -13.53 -25.37 -7.07
C ALA A 135 -12.15 -25.00 -7.65
N ALA A 136 -11.21 -25.96 -7.71
CA ALA A 136 -9.89 -25.74 -8.30
C ALA A 136 -9.97 -25.47 -9.82
N LEU A 137 -10.86 -26.15 -10.53
CA LEU A 137 -11.13 -25.93 -11.95
C LEU A 137 -11.80 -24.57 -12.22
N ALA A 138 -12.76 -24.17 -11.40
CA ALA A 138 -13.39 -22.84 -11.48
C ALA A 138 -12.37 -21.72 -11.26
N PHE A 139 -11.51 -21.88 -10.24
CA PHE A 139 -10.44 -20.92 -9.96
C PHE A 139 -9.43 -20.79 -11.12
N ALA A 140 -9.03 -21.91 -11.72
CA ALA A 140 -8.14 -21.92 -12.89
C ALA A 140 -8.79 -21.26 -14.11
N ALA A 141 -10.10 -21.47 -14.32
CA ALA A 141 -10.85 -20.83 -15.40
C ALA A 141 -10.96 -19.31 -15.22
N THR A 142 -11.24 -18.84 -14.00
CA THR A 142 -11.28 -17.41 -13.67
C THR A 142 -9.92 -16.74 -13.82
N GLN A 143 -8.83 -17.37 -13.37
CA GLN A 143 -7.46 -16.89 -13.56
C GLN A 143 -7.11 -16.76 -15.05
N THR A 144 -7.47 -17.75 -15.85
CA THR A 144 -7.23 -17.75 -17.31
C THR A 144 -8.05 -16.66 -18.02
N PHE A 145 -9.30 -16.45 -17.59
CA PHE A 145 -10.16 -15.38 -18.09
C PHE A 145 -9.61 -13.98 -17.76
N ASN A 146 -9.17 -13.76 -16.53
CA ASN A 146 -8.58 -12.49 -16.11
C ASN A 146 -7.28 -12.20 -16.86
N TYR A 147 -6.42 -13.21 -17.04
CA TYR A 147 -5.21 -13.08 -17.85
C TYR A 147 -5.54 -12.69 -19.29
N PHE A 148 -6.57 -13.31 -19.89
CA PHE A 148 -7.00 -13.00 -21.26
C PHE A 148 -7.54 -11.58 -21.41
N MET A 149 -8.44 -11.14 -20.51
CA MET A 149 -9.00 -9.78 -20.52
C MET A 149 -7.92 -8.71 -20.34
N GLN A 150 -6.92 -9.00 -19.51
CA GLN A 150 -5.83 -8.07 -19.21
C GLN A 150 -4.83 -7.92 -20.37
N HIS A 151 -4.72 -8.92 -21.26
CA HIS A 151 -3.68 -8.95 -22.31
C HIS A 151 -4.21 -8.83 -23.75
N PHE A 152 -5.50 -9.11 -23.99
CA PHE A 152 -6.05 -9.20 -25.35
C PHE A 152 -7.36 -8.43 -25.53
N GLY A 153 -7.66 -7.47 -24.65
CA GLY A 153 -8.93 -6.73 -24.53
C GLY A 153 -9.33 -5.83 -25.71
N ASN A 154 -9.46 -6.42 -26.91
CA ASN A 154 -10.27 -5.95 -28.03
C ASN A 154 -10.50 -7.13 -29.00
N ALA A 155 -11.47 -7.99 -28.69
CA ALA A 155 -11.99 -8.97 -29.63
C ALA A 155 -13.31 -8.44 -30.23
N THR A 156 -13.41 -8.41 -31.56
CA THR A 156 -14.67 -8.13 -32.27
C THR A 156 -15.66 -9.29 -32.11
N SER A 157 -16.95 -9.05 -32.30
CA SER A 157 -18.05 -9.97 -31.95
C SER A 157 -17.98 -11.39 -32.54
N ASP A 158 -17.21 -11.62 -33.61
CA ASP A 158 -17.03 -12.94 -34.22
C ASP A 158 -15.93 -13.80 -33.58
N ASP A 159 -15.08 -13.23 -32.70
CA ASP A 159 -13.98 -13.92 -32.01
C ASP A 159 -14.26 -14.19 -30.51
N THR A 160 -15.52 -14.05 -30.08
CA THR A 160 -15.90 -14.31 -28.67
C THR A 160 -15.88 -15.82 -28.34
N PRO A 161 -15.15 -16.27 -27.31
CA PRO A 161 -15.11 -17.68 -26.90
C PRO A 161 -16.49 -18.22 -26.51
N LYS A 162 -16.75 -19.54 -26.63
CA LYS A 162 -17.99 -20.20 -26.14
C LYS A 162 -18.29 -19.88 -24.67
N LEU A 163 -17.25 -19.59 -23.89
CA LEU A 163 -17.33 -19.11 -22.51
C LEU A 163 -18.29 -17.91 -22.32
N HIS A 164 -18.42 -17.05 -23.34
CA HIS A 164 -19.31 -15.88 -23.32
C HIS A 164 -20.80 -16.24 -23.46
N LYS A 165 -21.12 -17.42 -24.03
CA LYS A 165 -22.48 -17.89 -24.31
C LYS A 165 -22.95 -19.00 -23.35
N HIS A 166 -22.08 -19.48 -22.45
CA HIS A 166 -22.40 -20.58 -21.54
C HIS A 166 -23.30 -20.12 -20.39
N GLU A 167 -24.49 -20.71 -20.28
CA GLU A 167 -25.60 -20.25 -19.42
C GLU A 167 -25.22 -20.17 -17.92
N ILE A 168 -24.31 -21.03 -17.44
CA ILE A 168 -23.82 -21.00 -16.04
C ILE A 168 -22.87 -19.82 -15.79
N ILE A 169 -22.07 -19.41 -16.78
CA ILE A 169 -21.19 -18.23 -16.67
C ILE A 169 -22.02 -16.95 -16.84
N GLN A 170 -23.06 -16.96 -17.68
CA GLN A 170 -24.02 -15.87 -17.71
C GLN A 170 -24.81 -15.76 -16.40
N ARG A 171 -25.16 -16.87 -15.74
CA ARG A 171 -25.76 -16.85 -14.40
C ARG A 171 -24.77 -16.36 -13.32
N LEU A 172 -23.48 -16.68 -13.42
CA LEU A 172 -22.45 -16.10 -12.55
C LEU A 172 -22.22 -14.60 -12.82
N ASN A 173 -22.30 -14.16 -14.09
CA ASN A 173 -22.25 -12.75 -14.46
C ASN A 173 -23.52 -12.00 -14.06
N VAL A 174 -24.70 -12.64 -14.07
CA VAL A 174 -25.95 -12.10 -13.52
C VAL A 174 -25.87 -12.06 -11.99
N ILE A 175 -25.24 -13.02 -11.31
CA ILE A 175 -24.93 -12.91 -9.87
C ILE A 175 -23.95 -11.77 -9.57
N LEU A 176 -23.05 -11.43 -10.51
CA LEU A 176 -22.14 -10.27 -10.43
C LEU A 176 -22.74 -8.93 -10.88
N LEU A 177 -23.86 -8.93 -11.63
CA LEU A 177 -24.48 -7.72 -12.19
C LEU A 177 -25.93 -7.46 -11.72
N THR A 178 -26.59 -8.39 -11.04
CA THR A 178 -27.96 -8.25 -10.50
C THR A 178 -28.11 -8.61 -9.03
N ASN A 179 -27.03 -8.63 -8.23
CA ASN A 179 -27.15 -8.53 -6.76
C ASN A 179 -27.43 -7.09 -6.29
N SER A 180 -28.22 -6.37 -7.08
CA SER A 180 -29.15 -5.36 -6.60
C SER A 180 -30.48 -6.09 -6.31
N PHE A 181 -30.66 -6.46 -5.03
CA PHE A 181 -31.87 -6.98 -4.37
C PHE A 181 -32.17 -8.50 -4.41
N SER A 182 -32.06 -9.10 -3.21
CA SER A 182 -32.61 -10.37 -2.69
C SER A 182 -31.77 -11.63 -2.97
N ALA A 183 -31.21 -12.37 -2.01
CA ALA A 183 -31.31 -12.38 -0.56
C ALA A 183 -29.91 -12.62 0.03
N VAL A 184 -29.56 -11.77 0.99
CA VAL A 184 -28.31 -11.79 1.75
C VAL A 184 -28.16 -13.16 2.44
N PRO A 185 -27.03 -13.88 2.30
CA PRO A 185 -26.68 -14.89 3.28
C PRO A 185 -26.40 -14.12 4.57
N SER A 186 -27.43 -14.02 5.43
CA SER A 186 -27.46 -13.31 6.72
C SER A 186 -26.26 -12.41 6.94
N ALA A 187 -26.36 -11.14 6.54
CA ALA A 187 -25.48 -10.12 7.04
C ALA A 187 -25.49 -10.32 8.55
N HIS A 188 -24.35 -10.68 9.13
CA HIS A 188 -24.13 -10.32 10.51
C HIS A 188 -24.26 -8.80 10.49
N LYS A 189 -25.47 -8.29 10.78
CA LYS A 189 -25.64 -6.89 11.12
C LYS A 189 -24.64 -6.70 12.24
N HIS A 190 -23.52 -6.05 11.96
CA HIS A 190 -22.53 -5.74 12.96
C HIS A 190 -23.31 -5.12 14.11
N SER A 191 -23.14 -5.67 15.31
CA SER A 191 -23.84 -5.10 16.45
C SER A 191 -23.36 -3.65 16.58
N ALA A 192 -24.30 -2.72 16.66
CA ALA A 192 -23.97 -1.32 16.82
C ALA A 192 -24.08 -0.93 18.30
N THR A 193 -23.31 0.06 18.74
CA THR A 193 -23.60 0.73 20.02
C THR A 193 -24.88 1.58 19.90
N PRO A 194 -25.50 2.03 21.00
CA PRO A 194 -26.63 2.97 20.96
C PRO A 194 -26.33 4.27 20.19
N GLU A 195 -25.08 4.70 20.19
CA GLU A 195 -24.60 5.88 19.47
C GLU A 195 -24.50 5.63 17.96
N GLY A 196 -24.47 4.37 17.52
CA GLY A 196 -24.33 3.95 16.12
C GLY A 196 -22.89 3.64 15.70
N PHE A 197 -22.02 3.27 16.65
CA PHE A 197 -20.66 2.80 16.37
C PHE A 197 -20.68 1.33 15.97
N THR A 198 -19.84 0.93 15.03
CA THR A 198 -19.72 -0.46 14.57
C THR A 198 -18.92 -1.28 15.58
N LYS A 199 -19.52 -2.31 16.19
CA LYS A 199 -18.77 -3.23 17.08
C LYS A 199 -18.06 -4.32 16.30
N VAL A 200 -16.83 -4.60 16.71
CA VAL A 200 -16.02 -5.69 16.18
C VAL A 200 -16.41 -7.04 16.76
N HIS A 201 -16.13 -8.09 15.99
CA HIS A 201 -16.32 -9.48 16.38
C HIS A 201 -15.09 -10.28 15.94
N PRO A 202 -13.94 -10.14 16.64
CA PRO A 202 -12.67 -10.69 16.21
C PRO A 202 -12.78 -12.20 15.99
N GLY A 203 -12.28 -12.64 14.85
CA GLY A 203 -12.32 -14.02 14.38
C GLY A 203 -11.01 -14.76 14.54
N GLY A 204 -10.93 -15.93 13.91
CA GLY A 204 -9.73 -16.76 13.86
C GLY A 204 -8.88 -16.53 12.61
N LEU A 205 -7.94 -17.45 12.36
CA LEU A 205 -7.10 -17.43 11.16
C LEU A 205 -7.93 -17.48 9.87
N GLU A 206 -9.06 -18.17 9.91
CA GLU A 206 -10.03 -18.31 8.81
C GLU A 206 -10.69 -16.99 8.40
N ASP A 207 -10.69 -16.00 9.29
CA ASP A 207 -11.27 -14.67 9.05
C ASP A 207 -10.21 -13.67 8.55
N VAL A 208 -8.96 -14.09 8.34
CA VAL A 208 -7.91 -13.23 7.78
C VAL A 208 -8.13 -13.04 6.28
N GLU A 209 -8.35 -11.79 5.89
CA GLU A 209 -8.51 -11.40 4.49
C GLU A 209 -7.17 -10.98 3.87
N VAL A 210 -6.90 -11.47 2.65
CA VAL A 210 -5.74 -11.07 1.86
C VAL A 210 -6.20 -10.14 0.75
N THR A 211 -5.80 -8.87 0.84
CA THR A 211 -6.16 -7.83 -0.13
C THR A 211 -4.91 -7.07 -0.55
N THR A 212 -4.98 -6.37 -1.68
CA THR A 212 -3.89 -5.47 -2.08
C THR A 212 -3.66 -4.32 -1.10
N GLY A 213 -4.66 -3.98 -0.27
CA GLY A 213 -4.59 -2.89 0.71
C GLY A 213 -3.86 -3.26 2.00
N ASN A 214 -3.79 -4.54 2.37
CA ASN A 214 -3.12 -5.00 3.58
C ASN A 214 -1.87 -5.87 3.32
N LEU A 215 -1.46 -6.05 2.07
CA LEU A 215 -0.23 -6.75 1.73
C LEU A 215 0.98 -5.81 1.70
N LEU A 216 2.06 -6.21 2.38
CA LEU A 216 3.41 -5.73 2.11
C LEU A 216 4.15 -6.85 1.38
N SER A 217 4.23 -6.73 0.06
CA SER A 217 4.79 -7.78 -0.80
C SER A 217 6.28 -7.64 -1.02
N GLU A 218 6.98 -8.78 -1.02
CA GLU A 218 8.34 -8.83 -1.49
C GLU A 218 8.39 -8.48 -2.98
N ALA A 219 9.33 -7.61 -3.36
CA ALA A 219 9.65 -7.40 -4.75
C ALA A 219 10.85 -8.28 -5.09
N LEU A 220 10.66 -9.34 -5.88
CA LEU A 220 11.79 -10.08 -6.43
C LEU A 220 12.57 -9.17 -7.38
N SER A 221 13.68 -8.59 -6.89
CA SER A 221 14.72 -8.09 -7.77
C SER A 221 15.21 -9.26 -8.62
N LYS A 222 14.91 -9.28 -9.92
CA LYS A 222 15.50 -10.22 -10.87
C LYS A 222 17.02 -10.01 -10.84
N GLY A 223 17.74 -10.84 -10.07
CA GLY A 223 19.20 -10.95 -10.13
C GLY A 223 20.03 -10.55 -8.90
N ALA A 224 19.45 -10.29 -7.72
CA ALA A 224 20.28 -10.04 -6.53
C ALA A 224 20.63 -11.36 -5.80
N SER A 225 21.92 -11.69 -5.80
CA SER A 225 22.49 -12.82 -5.05
C SER A 225 22.20 -12.68 -3.56
N ARG A 226 21.88 -13.80 -2.91
CA ARG A 226 21.56 -13.96 -1.49
C ARG A 226 22.75 -13.55 -0.59
N VAL A 227 22.93 -12.28 -0.27
CA VAL A 227 23.69 -11.82 0.90
C VAL A 227 23.19 -10.42 1.27
N LEU A 228 22.93 -10.17 2.55
CA LEU A 228 22.95 -8.81 3.12
C LEU A 228 24.35 -8.25 2.88
N SER A 229 24.57 -7.64 1.71
CA SER A 229 25.69 -6.73 1.56
C SER A 229 25.27 -5.42 2.22
N ASP A 230 25.49 -5.36 3.53
CA ASP A 230 26.09 -4.17 4.09
C ASP A 230 27.22 -3.75 3.15
N ARG A 231 26.98 -2.67 2.37
CA ARG A 231 27.97 -1.75 1.76
C ARG A 231 27.31 -0.99 0.61
N ASP A 232 26.41 -0.09 0.96
CA ASP A 232 26.73 1.29 0.59
C ASP A 232 27.60 1.78 1.76
N SER A 233 28.90 1.99 1.55
CA SER A 233 29.87 2.20 2.65
C SER A 233 29.57 3.43 3.50
N ASP A 234 28.61 4.25 3.09
CA ASP A 234 28.27 5.54 3.67
C ASP A 234 26.89 5.58 4.36
N SER A 235 26.07 4.51 4.27
CA SER A 235 24.75 4.48 4.94
C SER A 235 24.87 4.06 6.41
N ARG A 236 24.41 4.92 7.31
CA ARG A 236 24.49 4.75 8.76
C ARG A 236 23.24 4.06 9.29
N PRO A 237 23.33 3.26 10.36
CA PRO A 237 22.13 2.78 11.07
C PRO A 237 21.24 3.94 11.56
N LEU A 238 19.96 3.68 11.77
CA LEU A 238 18.99 4.66 12.29
C LEU A 238 18.74 4.41 13.78
N PRO A 239 19.22 5.28 14.68
CA PRO A 239 18.87 5.19 16.09
C PRO A 239 17.42 5.62 16.30
N ILE A 240 16.66 4.78 17.00
CA ILE A 240 15.30 5.10 17.42
C ILE A 240 15.15 4.97 18.94
N ARG A 241 14.17 5.69 19.49
CA ARG A 241 13.71 5.53 20.87
C ARG A 241 12.19 5.43 20.91
N LEU A 242 11.69 4.42 21.60
CA LEU A 242 10.26 4.18 21.82
C LEU A 242 9.93 4.56 23.25
N VAL A 243 8.92 5.40 23.47
CA VAL A 243 8.54 5.93 24.79
C VAL A 243 7.09 5.58 25.09
N ASN A 244 6.83 4.97 26.25
CA ASN A 244 5.47 4.67 26.69
C ASN A 244 4.95 5.77 27.63
N ASN A 245 3.92 6.49 27.21
CA ASN A 245 3.21 7.49 28.03
C ASN A 245 1.83 6.99 28.50
N LEU A 246 1.38 5.81 28.06
CA LEU A 246 0.11 5.24 28.49
C LEU A 246 0.20 4.74 29.94
N ASN A 247 -0.93 4.71 30.63
CA ASN A 247 -1.06 4.12 31.97
C ASN A 247 -1.19 2.59 31.91
N GLU A 248 -0.70 1.96 30.83
CA GLU A 248 -0.86 0.54 30.56
C GLU A 248 0.50 -0.16 30.59
N ASP A 249 0.53 -1.34 31.21
CA ASP A 249 1.76 -2.14 31.36
C ASP A 249 1.97 -3.13 30.20
N ASN A 250 0.99 -3.28 29.30
CA ASN A 250 1.01 -4.26 28.20
C ASN A 250 1.29 -3.64 26.82
N VAL A 251 1.83 -2.43 26.77
CA VAL A 251 2.07 -1.74 25.49
C VAL A 251 3.19 -2.44 24.71
N LYS A 252 2.90 -2.78 23.45
CA LYS A 252 3.83 -3.49 22.56
C LYS A 252 4.15 -2.66 21.33
N ALA A 253 5.34 -2.86 20.78
CA ALA A 253 5.74 -2.36 19.48
C ALA A 253 6.07 -3.50 18.52
N TYR A 254 5.89 -3.25 17.21
CA TYR A 254 6.28 -4.17 16.14
C TYR A 254 6.89 -3.37 15.01
N ILE A 255 8.10 -3.73 14.57
CA ILE A 255 8.84 -2.98 13.56
C ILE A 255 9.05 -3.87 12.35
N THR A 256 8.54 -3.45 11.19
CA THR A 256 8.62 -4.20 9.93
C THR A 256 8.86 -3.26 8.75
N GLY A 257 9.33 -3.80 7.63
CA GLY A 257 9.55 -3.09 6.38
C GLY A 257 10.18 -3.99 5.33
N LEU A 258 10.65 -3.36 4.25
CA LEU A 258 11.40 -4.01 3.17
C LEU A 258 12.89 -3.67 3.29
N ASP A 259 13.73 -4.69 3.21
CA ASP A 259 15.18 -4.50 3.14
C ASP A 259 15.65 -4.07 1.74
N SER A 260 16.96 -3.91 1.56
CA SER A 260 17.56 -3.49 0.28
C SER A 260 17.39 -4.50 -0.85
N SER A 261 17.12 -5.77 -0.52
CA SER A 261 16.79 -6.83 -1.48
C SER A 261 15.29 -6.92 -1.81
N GLY A 262 14.47 -6.09 -1.17
CA GLY A 262 13.03 -6.11 -1.31
C GLY A 262 12.34 -7.20 -0.49
N LYS A 263 13.02 -7.78 0.51
CA LYS A 263 12.44 -8.79 1.40
C LYS A 263 11.78 -8.19 2.63
N VAL A 264 10.68 -8.79 3.05
CA VAL A 264 9.98 -8.41 4.28
C VAL A 264 10.74 -8.92 5.49
N PHE A 265 10.95 -8.06 6.48
CA PHE A 265 11.53 -8.46 7.76
C PHE A 265 10.76 -7.89 8.95
N PHE A 266 11.00 -8.47 10.13
CA PHE A 266 10.66 -7.87 11.43
C PHE A 266 11.94 -7.65 12.23
N ILE A 267 12.03 -6.53 12.95
CA ILE A 267 13.03 -6.34 14.01
C ILE A 267 12.48 -6.95 15.31
N LEU A 268 13.34 -7.66 16.02
CA LEU A 268 13.08 -8.25 17.33
C LEU A 268 13.63 -7.37 18.45
N ASP A 269 13.49 -7.84 19.69
CA ASP A 269 14.20 -7.25 20.82
C ASP A 269 15.72 -7.18 20.54
N HIS A 270 16.36 -6.15 21.09
CA HIS A 270 17.81 -5.91 20.95
C HIS A 270 18.33 -5.61 19.52
N GLY A 271 17.46 -5.50 18.51
CA GLY A 271 17.85 -5.12 17.15
C GLY A 271 18.15 -6.30 16.20
N ASP A 272 17.97 -7.55 16.66
CA ASP A 272 17.96 -8.73 15.79
C ASP A 272 16.79 -8.67 14.79
N HIS A 273 16.80 -9.51 13.75
CA HIS A 273 15.73 -9.53 12.76
C HIS A 273 15.36 -10.94 12.30
N ILE A 274 14.14 -11.08 11.76
CA ILE A 274 13.66 -12.29 11.10
C ILE A 274 13.05 -11.98 9.74
N TYR A 275 13.06 -12.98 8.86
CA TYR A 275 12.33 -12.97 7.60
C TYR A 275 11.18 -13.97 7.70
N PRO A 276 9.91 -13.51 7.77
CA PRO A 276 8.76 -14.40 7.75
C PRO A 276 8.74 -15.25 6.47
N ASP A 277 8.44 -16.54 6.62
CA ASP A 277 8.42 -17.50 5.50
C ASP A 277 7.06 -18.18 5.41
N ALA A 278 6.37 -17.99 4.28
CA ALA A 278 5.09 -18.64 4.02
C ALA A 278 5.26 -20.13 3.68
N ARG A 279 6.49 -20.63 3.49
CA ARG A 279 6.76 -22.02 3.09
C ARG A 279 5.96 -22.42 1.85
N SER A 280 5.86 -21.48 0.91
CA SER A 280 5.06 -21.57 -0.32
C SER A 280 3.55 -21.74 -0.13
N SER A 281 3.02 -21.42 1.06
CA SER A 281 1.58 -21.45 1.32
C SER A 281 0.85 -20.32 0.62
N ARG A 282 -0.18 -20.66 -0.16
CA ARG A 282 -1.15 -19.73 -0.76
C ARG A 282 -2.25 -19.27 0.19
N VAL A 283 -2.27 -19.82 1.40
CA VAL A 283 -3.17 -19.44 2.49
C VAL A 283 -2.34 -18.75 3.57
N PRO A 284 -2.82 -17.65 4.19
CA PRO A 284 -2.11 -16.98 5.27
C PRO A 284 -1.68 -17.94 6.37
N LEU A 285 -0.41 -17.84 6.77
CA LEU A 285 0.13 -18.54 7.92
C LEU A 285 0.47 -17.52 9.00
N LYS A 286 0.03 -17.77 10.24
CA LYS A 286 0.43 -16.94 11.38
C LYS A 286 1.95 -16.98 11.56
N ILE A 287 2.56 -15.82 11.77
CA ILE A 287 3.98 -15.73 12.12
C ILE A 287 4.15 -16.30 13.54
N ALA A 288 4.79 -17.47 13.64
CA ALA A 288 4.91 -18.20 14.91
C ALA A 288 6.01 -17.64 15.84
N LYS A 289 6.98 -16.91 15.29
CA LYS A 289 8.04 -16.28 16.08
C LYS A 289 7.46 -15.06 16.81
N ASN A 290 7.80 -14.88 18.07
CA ASN A 290 7.43 -13.67 18.80
C ASN A 290 8.15 -12.46 18.16
N VAL A 291 7.37 -11.56 17.57
CA VAL A 291 7.81 -10.31 16.95
C VAL A 291 7.40 -9.08 17.78
N ALA A 292 6.76 -9.28 18.94
CA ALA A 292 6.39 -8.21 19.84
C ALA A 292 7.61 -7.73 20.63
N ILE A 293 7.75 -6.41 20.70
CA ILE A 293 8.72 -5.71 21.54
C ILE A 293 7.94 -5.05 22.68
N SER A 294 8.02 -5.60 23.89
CA SER A 294 7.32 -5.01 25.05
C SER A 294 7.97 -3.68 25.44
N LEU A 295 7.16 -2.63 25.57
CA LEU A 295 7.63 -1.35 26.10
C LEU A 295 7.71 -1.42 27.63
N PRO A 296 8.61 -0.63 28.25
CA PRO A 296 8.58 -0.44 29.69
C PRO A 296 7.28 0.25 30.14
N SER A 297 7.02 0.24 31.45
CA SER A 297 5.91 0.96 32.07
C SER A 297 5.97 2.46 31.76
N LYS A 298 4.88 3.17 32.04
CA LYS A 298 4.74 4.61 31.83
C LYS A 298 5.99 5.42 32.21
N GLY A 299 6.40 6.31 31.31
CA GLY A 299 7.59 7.16 31.44
C GLY A 299 8.91 6.46 31.08
N GLY A 300 8.89 5.14 30.90
CA GLY A 300 10.03 4.37 30.42
C GLY A 300 10.24 4.52 28.92
N SER A 301 11.46 4.18 28.48
CA SER A 301 11.80 4.13 27.06
C SER A 301 12.70 2.96 26.70
N LEU A 302 12.64 2.52 25.44
CA LEU A 302 13.52 1.53 24.85
C LEU A 302 14.27 2.16 23.67
N SER A 303 15.58 1.93 23.58
CA SER A 303 16.39 2.34 22.43
C SER A 303 16.72 1.14 21.55
N ILE A 304 16.54 1.31 20.24
CA ILE A 304 16.80 0.29 19.22
C ILE A 304 17.59 0.95 18.09
N THR A 305 18.54 0.24 17.51
CA THR A 305 19.24 0.69 16.30
C THR A 305 18.71 -0.10 15.11
N LEU A 306 18.11 0.60 14.16
CA LEU A 306 17.56 0.01 12.94
C LEU A 306 18.63 -0.08 11.83
N PRO A 307 18.49 -1.05 10.89
CA PRO A 307 19.32 -1.14 9.69
C PRO A 307 19.42 0.15 8.88
N SER A 308 20.50 0.28 8.11
CA SER A 308 20.79 1.47 7.29
C SER A 308 19.97 1.58 5.99
N PHE A 309 19.10 0.60 5.74
CA PHE A 309 18.16 0.59 4.63
C PHE A 309 16.84 -0.04 5.07
N ILE A 310 15.76 0.75 5.05
CA ILE A 310 14.39 0.29 5.23
C ILE A 310 13.50 1.09 4.29
N ARG A 311 12.76 0.39 3.43
CA ARG A 311 11.69 0.99 2.63
C ARG A 311 10.34 0.51 3.15
N SER A 312 9.30 1.34 3.03
CA SER A 312 7.94 0.97 3.42
C SER A 312 7.88 0.47 4.87
N GLY A 313 8.63 1.13 5.76
CA GLY A 313 8.74 0.76 7.16
C GLY A 313 7.52 1.19 7.97
N ARG A 314 7.12 0.36 8.92
CA ARG A 314 6.10 0.66 9.91
C ARG A 314 6.57 0.28 11.31
N ILE A 315 6.33 1.17 12.26
CA ILE A 315 6.46 0.92 13.70
C ILE A 315 5.03 0.93 14.27
N TYR A 316 4.48 -0.25 14.49
CA TYR A 316 3.17 -0.43 15.13
C TYR A 316 3.31 -0.30 16.64
N PHE A 317 2.26 0.21 17.27
CA PHE A 317 2.06 0.14 18.72
C PHE A 317 0.67 -0.41 19.01
N SER A 318 0.53 -1.12 20.11
CA SER A 318 -0.76 -1.68 20.56
C SER A 318 -0.85 -1.81 22.07
N ASP A 319 -2.07 -1.83 22.59
CA ASP A 319 -2.41 -2.12 23.99
C ASP A 319 -2.49 -3.62 24.31
N ASP A 320 -2.56 -4.45 23.28
CA ASP A 320 -2.52 -5.92 23.37
C ASP A 320 -1.75 -6.57 22.20
N ASP A 321 -1.64 -7.90 22.17
CA ASP A 321 -0.92 -8.63 21.12
C ASP A 321 -1.54 -8.45 19.72
N LEU A 322 -0.74 -7.94 18.78
CA LEU A 322 -1.03 -8.02 17.35
C LEU A 322 -0.57 -9.35 16.76
N GLN A 323 -1.40 -9.89 15.89
CA GLN A 323 -1.17 -11.08 15.08
C GLN A 323 -0.87 -10.67 13.64
N PHE A 324 0.27 -11.14 13.14
CA PHE A 324 0.70 -10.95 11.76
C PHE A 324 0.72 -12.29 11.01
N PHE A 325 0.45 -12.23 9.71
CA PHE A 325 0.42 -13.43 8.86
C PHE A 325 1.32 -13.25 7.65
N VAL A 326 1.80 -14.35 7.08
CA VAL A 326 2.60 -14.36 5.87
C VAL A 326 1.98 -15.29 4.84
N VAL A 327 1.98 -14.89 3.58
CA VAL A 327 1.42 -15.65 2.46
C VAL A 327 2.35 -15.54 1.25
N ASP A 328 2.45 -16.62 0.46
CA ASP A 328 3.12 -16.58 -0.83
C ASP A 328 2.08 -16.23 -1.90
N ILE A 329 2.28 -15.12 -2.61
CA ILE A 329 1.33 -14.63 -3.64
C ILE A 329 1.72 -15.00 -5.08
N GLY A 330 2.89 -15.61 -5.28
CA GLY A 330 3.34 -16.10 -6.59
C GLY A 330 4.79 -15.76 -6.83
N ASP A 331 5.15 -14.57 -6.36
CA ASP A 331 6.40 -13.89 -6.63
C ASP A 331 7.20 -13.60 -5.33
N GLY A 332 6.99 -14.40 -4.29
CA GLY A 332 7.68 -14.26 -3.01
C GLY A 332 6.74 -14.23 -1.82
N ASN A 333 7.33 -14.12 -0.62
CA ASN A 333 6.54 -13.97 0.60
C ASN A 333 5.90 -12.57 0.62
N SER A 334 4.78 -12.44 1.32
CA SER A 334 4.14 -11.15 1.56
C SER A 334 3.58 -11.16 2.97
N LEU A 335 3.78 -10.06 3.69
CA LEU A 335 3.18 -9.84 5.00
C LEU A 335 1.74 -9.40 4.81
N VAL A 336 0.82 -10.11 5.45
CA VAL A 336 -0.57 -9.69 5.65
C VAL A 336 -0.60 -8.88 6.94
N GLN A 337 -0.81 -7.57 6.78
CA GLN A 337 -0.91 -6.61 7.86
C GLN A 337 -2.32 -6.61 8.47
N PRO A 338 -2.49 -6.21 9.74
CA PRO A 338 -3.81 -6.10 10.37
C PRO A 338 -4.78 -5.28 9.54
N SER A 339 -5.99 -5.80 9.31
CA SER A 339 -7.04 -5.10 8.58
C SER A 339 -7.91 -4.26 9.51
N VAL A 340 -8.14 -3.00 9.16
CA VAL A 340 -9.10 -2.11 9.87
C VAL A 340 -10.49 -2.13 9.26
N THR A 341 -10.64 -2.66 8.03
CA THR A 341 -11.93 -2.73 7.32
C THR A 341 -12.63 -4.06 7.49
N ASN A 342 -11.93 -5.07 8.01
CA ASN A 342 -12.52 -6.37 8.35
C ASN A 342 -12.85 -6.42 9.85
N MET A 343 -14.14 -6.32 10.19
CA MET A 343 -14.60 -6.37 11.58
C MET A 343 -14.41 -7.73 12.28
N ARG A 344 -14.00 -8.76 11.52
CA ARG A 344 -13.65 -10.10 12.00
C ARG A 344 -12.15 -10.37 11.97
N ASP A 345 -11.30 -9.39 11.61
CA ASP A 345 -9.85 -9.55 11.71
C ASP A 345 -9.47 -9.99 13.13
N PRO A 346 -8.52 -10.92 13.32
CA PRO A 346 -8.07 -11.33 14.65
C PRO A 346 -7.58 -10.17 15.54
N ASN A 347 -7.18 -9.06 14.92
CA ASN A 347 -6.73 -7.83 15.58
C ASN A 347 -7.84 -6.78 15.75
N ALA A 348 -9.08 -7.06 15.34
CA ALA A 348 -10.14 -6.06 15.29
C ALA A 348 -10.45 -5.44 16.66
N ASN A 349 -10.30 -6.21 17.74
CA ASN A 349 -10.55 -5.78 19.12
C ASN A 349 -9.34 -5.11 19.81
N VAL A 350 -8.18 -5.05 19.16
CA VAL A 350 -6.97 -4.45 19.73
C VAL A 350 -6.93 -2.95 19.38
N SER A 351 -6.57 -2.08 20.33
CA SER A 351 -6.27 -0.68 20.02
C SER A 351 -4.83 -0.60 19.54
N TRP A 352 -4.65 -0.13 18.32
CA TRP A 352 -3.33 -0.05 17.70
C TRP A 352 -3.25 1.12 16.73
N GLY A 353 -2.02 1.47 16.35
CA GLY A 353 -1.70 2.48 15.36
C GLY A 353 -0.26 2.31 14.90
N PHE A 354 0.21 3.11 13.95
CA PHE A 354 1.58 3.01 13.48
C PHE A 354 2.16 4.36 13.05
N VAL A 355 3.49 4.45 13.09
CA VAL A 355 4.29 5.44 12.38
C VAL A 355 4.84 4.81 11.10
N GLU A 356 4.73 5.52 9.99
CA GLU A 356 5.35 5.11 8.72
C GLU A 356 6.72 5.78 8.58
N PHE A 357 7.67 5.06 7.98
CA PHE A 357 8.97 5.64 7.67
C PHE A 357 9.65 4.97 6.49
N THR A 358 10.56 5.71 5.86
CA THR A 358 11.54 5.20 4.91
C THR A 358 12.90 5.77 5.28
N TYR A 359 13.92 4.92 5.30
CA TYR A 359 15.28 5.29 5.62
C TYR A 359 16.23 4.65 4.61
N ILE A 360 16.68 5.43 3.64
CA ILE A 360 17.50 4.96 2.52
C ILE A 360 18.58 6.00 2.27
N LYS A 361 19.85 5.57 2.10
CA LYS A 361 20.98 6.47 1.83
C LYS A 361 21.07 7.62 2.85
N ASN A 362 20.95 7.31 4.14
CA ASN A 362 20.88 8.24 5.26
C ASN A 362 19.68 9.21 5.30
N LEU A 363 18.79 9.20 4.30
CA LEU A 363 17.64 10.09 4.26
C LEU A 363 16.44 9.41 4.93
N LEU A 364 16.01 9.99 6.05
CA LEU A 364 14.79 9.62 6.76
C LEU A 364 13.61 10.46 6.25
N TYR A 365 12.49 9.80 6.01
CA TYR A 365 11.16 10.39 6.05
C TYR A 365 10.33 9.58 7.04
N ALA A 366 9.62 10.25 7.95
CA ALA A 366 8.71 9.60 8.88
C ALA A 366 7.46 10.45 9.12
N ASN A 367 6.32 9.80 9.34
CA ASN A 367 5.03 10.46 9.55
C ASN A 367 4.09 9.62 10.42
N ILE A 368 3.24 10.32 11.17
CA ILE A 368 2.00 9.76 11.70
C ILE A 368 0.92 9.97 10.64
N SER A 369 0.05 8.98 10.45
CA SER A 369 -0.99 9.02 9.42
C SER A 369 -2.34 8.60 9.98
N TYR A 370 -3.34 9.44 9.74
CA TYR A 370 -4.75 9.18 9.97
C TYR A 370 -5.50 9.00 8.64
N VAL A 371 -4.79 8.79 7.53
CA VAL A 371 -5.38 8.59 6.19
C VAL A 371 -6.27 7.35 6.15
N ASP A 372 -5.85 6.29 6.82
CA ASP A 372 -6.64 5.07 6.95
C ASP A 372 -7.55 5.12 8.19
N PHE A 373 -7.01 5.46 9.36
CA PHE A 373 -7.79 5.51 10.60
C PHE A 373 -7.05 6.27 11.71
N VAL A 374 -7.80 6.75 12.70
CA VAL A 374 -7.29 7.14 14.02
C VAL A 374 -7.34 5.93 14.95
N GLY A 375 -6.22 5.60 15.58
CA GLY A 375 -6.13 4.51 16.55
C GLY A 375 -5.48 4.98 17.84
N ILE A 376 -4.56 4.17 18.37
CA ILE A 376 -3.77 4.55 19.54
C ILE A 376 -3.02 5.87 19.27
N VAL A 377 -2.96 6.74 20.28
CA VAL A 377 -2.38 8.08 20.11
C VAL A 377 -0.85 7.98 20.04
N LEU A 378 -0.27 8.60 19.01
CA LEU A 378 1.17 8.60 18.73
C LEU A 378 1.70 10.02 18.58
N GLY A 379 2.98 10.22 18.89
CA GLY A 379 3.74 11.45 18.67
C GLY A 379 5.18 11.14 18.27
N MET A 380 5.87 12.09 17.64
CA MET A 380 7.24 11.88 17.15
C MET A 380 8.12 13.13 17.27
N LYS A 381 9.42 12.89 17.53
CA LYS A 381 10.48 13.90 17.62
C LYS A 381 11.70 13.41 16.86
N LEU A 382 12.16 14.17 15.87
CA LEU A 382 13.41 13.96 15.17
C LEU A 382 14.44 14.96 15.66
N VAL A 383 15.59 14.45 16.11
CA VAL A 383 16.79 15.25 16.41
C VAL A 383 17.82 14.94 15.33
N THR A 384 18.40 16.00 14.76
CA THR A 384 19.50 15.93 13.79
C THR A 384 20.84 16.16 14.48
N LYS A 385 21.97 15.80 13.84
CA LYS A 385 23.28 15.91 14.50
C LYS A 385 23.74 17.34 14.75
N ASP A 386 23.23 18.31 13.98
CA ASP A 386 23.46 19.73 14.23
C ASP A 386 22.59 20.29 15.39
N GLY A 387 21.77 19.44 16.01
CA GLY A 387 20.91 19.77 17.13
C GLY A 387 19.53 20.29 16.75
N LYS A 388 19.19 20.43 15.46
CA LYS A 388 17.82 20.83 15.07
C LYS A 388 16.81 19.77 15.43
N ILE A 389 15.65 20.24 15.87
CA ILE A 389 14.52 19.43 16.30
C ILE A 389 13.36 19.63 15.32
N GLN A 390 12.75 18.53 14.89
CA GLN A 390 11.44 18.51 14.25
C GLN A 390 10.51 17.66 15.11
N THR A 391 9.25 18.06 15.23
CA THR A 391 8.25 17.35 16.03
C THR A 391 6.98 17.19 15.23
N THR A 392 6.19 16.19 15.62
CA THR A 392 4.77 16.07 15.33
C THR A 392 4.14 15.60 16.63
N ALA A 393 3.41 16.49 17.30
CA ALA A 393 2.91 16.23 18.65
C ALA A 393 1.83 15.15 18.65
N GLY A 394 1.11 15.02 17.53
CA GLY A 394 0.02 14.08 17.34
C GLY A 394 -1.25 14.51 18.04
N LEU A 395 -2.19 13.58 18.15
CA LEU A 395 -3.47 13.80 18.81
C LEU A 395 -3.34 13.93 20.33
N GLU A 396 -4.29 14.63 20.94
CA GLU A 396 -4.41 14.68 22.39
C GLU A 396 -4.86 13.34 23.01
N ALA A 397 -4.74 13.21 24.33
CA ALA A 397 -5.22 12.04 25.04
C ALA A 397 -6.74 11.84 24.86
N GLU A 398 -7.16 10.57 24.78
CA GLU A 398 -8.55 10.15 24.55
C GLU A 398 -9.17 10.64 23.23
N ALA A 399 -8.35 11.02 22.23
CA ALA A 399 -8.84 11.57 20.97
C ALA A 399 -9.85 10.66 20.26
N VAL A 400 -9.68 9.33 20.26
CA VAL A 400 -10.64 8.40 19.63
C VAL A 400 -12.06 8.61 20.17
N VAL A 401 -12.22 8.71 21.49
CA VAL A 401 -13.53 8.90 22.13
C VAL A 401 -14.09 10.27 21.77
N LYS A 402 -13.28 11.33 21.89
CA LYS A 402 -13.70 12.71 21.61
C LYS A 402 -14.08 12.94 20.14
N ILE A 403 -13.32 12.35 19.22
CA ILE A 403 -13.63 12.36 17.78
C ILE A 403 -14.96 11.67 17.53
N CYS A 404 -15.21 10.52 18.16
CA CYS A 404 -16.49 9.82 18.03
C CYS A 404 -17.67 10.64 18.57
N ASP A 405 -17.49 11.34 19.71
CA ASP A 405 -18.50 12.25 20.23
C ASP A 405 -18.80 13.40 19.26
N ASP A 406 -17.79 13.96 18.59
CA ASP A 406 -17.98 15.01 17.59
C ASP A 406 -18.60 14.49 16.29
N LEU A 407 -18.33 13.24 15.90
CA LEU A 407 -19.03 12.59 14.78
C LEU A 407 -20.51 12.32 15.10
N VAL A 408 -20.84 12.02 16.37
CA VAL A 408 -22.24 11.94 16.83
C VAL A 408 -22.92 13.32 16.70
N LYS A 409 -22.22 14.41 17.05
CA LYS A 409 -22.74 15.77 16.84
C LYS A 409 -22.89 16.09 15.36
N GLN A 410 -21.91 15.74 14.53
CA GLN A 410 -21.92 16.01 13.09
C GLN A 410 -23.10 15.31 12.40
N ARG A 411 -23.37 14.04 12.72
CA ARG A 411 -24.57 13.33 12.23
C ARG A 411 -25.87 14.08 12.51
N LYS A 412 -25.98 14.76 13.66
CA LYS A 412 -27.19 15.55 13.99
C LYS A 412 -27.33 16.82 13.14
N ILE A 413 -26.24 17.29 12.53
CA ILE A 413 -26.22 18.51 11.71
C ILE A 413 -26.62 18.21 10.27
N ASP A 414 -26.06 17.17 9.66
CA ASP A 414 -26.22 16.89 8.22
C ASP A 414 -26.92 15.56 7.89
N ASN A 415 -27.25 14.75 8.91
CA ASN A 415 -27.93 13.47 8.80
C ASN A 415 -27.16 12.38 8.03
N PHE A 416 -25.87 12.56 7.75
CA PHE A 416 -25.01 11.48 7.24
C PHE A 416 -24.54 10.57 8.39
N GLU A 417 -24.31 9.28 8.11
CA GLU A 417 -23.94 8.28 9.12
C GLU A 417 -22.46 8.37 9.54
N TRP A 418 -21.99 9.55 9.92
CA TRP A 418 -20.62 9.81 10.41
C TRP A 418 -20.20 8.90 11.57
N THR A 419 -21.16 8.47 12.40
CA THR A 419 -20.89 7.54 13.52
C THR A 419 -20.46 6.16 13.07
N SER A 420 -20.74 5.77 11.82
CA SER A 420 -20.31 4.49 11.26
C SER A 420 -18.79 4.40 11.07
N LEU A 421 -18.08 5.54 11.08
CA LEU A 421 -16.62 5.60 11.11
C LEU A 421 -16.05 5.09 12.43
N CYS A 422 -16.81 5.19 13.53
CA CYS A 422 -16.35 4.78 14.85
C CYS A 422 -16.47 3.27 15.02
N ILE A 423 -15.34 2.64 15.34
CA ILE A 423 -15.22 1.22 15.59
C ILE A 423 -15.04 1.00 17.09
N ALA A 424 -15.96 0.23 17.65
CA ALA A 424 -15.98 -0.12 19.05
C ALA A 424 -15.48 -1.55 19.27
N ASP A 425 -14.83 -1.78 20.40
CA ASP A 425 -14.47 -3.10 20.87
C ASP A 425 -15.72 -3.96 21.20
N THR A 426 -15.49 -5.20 21.59
CA THR A 426 -16.56 -6.14 21.98
C THR A 426 -17.38 -5.67 23.19
N THR A 427 -16.85 -4.78 24.03
CA THR A 427 -17.58 -4.16 25.16
C THR A 427 -18.43 -2.97 24.72
N GLY A 428 -18.09 -2.35 23.59
CA GLY A 428 -18.73 -1.15 23.05
C GLY A 428 -17.93 0.14 23.26
N LYS A 429 -16.68 0.06 23.77
CA LYS A 429 -15.79 1.21 23.89
C LYS A 429 -15.18 1.55 22.52
N PRO A 430 -15.21 2.81 22.06
CA PRO A 430 -14.51 3.23 20.85
C PRO A 430 -12.99 2.98 20.96
N ILE A 431 -12.43 2.29 19.97
CA ILE A 431 -10.99 1.98 19.91
C ILE A 431 -10.33 2.50 18.63
N ARG A 432 -11.12 2.89 17.63
CA ARG A 432 -10.66 3.35 16.32
C ARG A 432 -11.70 4.21 15.62
N VAL A 433 -11.25 5.13 14.77
CA VAL A 433 -12.09 5.89 13.84
C VAL A 433 -11.57 5.67 12.42
N LEU A 434 -12.33 5.00 11.56
CA LEU A 434 -11.98 4.79 10.15
C LEU A 434 -12.08 6.09 9.36
N SER A 435 -11.25 6.25 8.34
CA SER A 435 -11.42 7.31 7.38
C SER A 435 -12.66 7.08 6.49
N PRO A 436 -13.26 8.14 5.94
CA PRO A 436 -14.37 8.02 4.99
C PRO A 436 -14.05 7.11 3.80
N GLY A 437 -12.79 7.11 3.32
CA GLY A 437 -12.35 6.23 2.24
C GLY A 437 -12.29 4.75 2.62
N ASN A 438 -11.94 4.43 3.87
CA ASN A 438 -12.07 3.06 4.38
C ASN A 438 -13.53 2.64 4.55
N GLN A 439 -14.37 3.56 5.06
CA GLN A 439 -15.79 3.27 5.23
C GLN A 439 -16.52 3.09 3.91
N TYR A 440 -16.12 3.83 2.87
CA TYR A 440 -16.67 3.68 1.52
C TYR A 440 -16.42 2.27 0.97
N ASP A 441 -15.25 1.67 1.24
CA ASP A 441 -14.95 0.31 0.79
C ASP A 441 -15.76 -0.76 1.53
N ILE A 442 -16.15 -0.50 2.78
CA ILE A 442 -17.03 -1.39 3.55
C ILE A 442 -18.47 -1.23 3.07
N ASN A 443 -18.94 0.02 2.97
CA ASN A 443 -20.30 0.35 2.59
C ASN A 443 -20.32 1.68 1.80
N PRO A 444 -20.32 1.62 0.45
CA PRO A 444 -20.30 2.83 -0.38
C PRO A 444 -21.57 3.68 -0.26
N GLY A 445 -22.65 3.11 0.29
CA GLY A 445 -23.93 3.81 0.47
C GLY A 445 -23.91 4.88 1.57
N VAL A 446 -22.96 4.83 2.52
CA VAL A 446 -22.92 5.70 3.71
C VAL A 446 -22.80 7.19 3.35
N PHE A 447 -21.97 7.51 2.35
CA PHE A 447 -21.70 8.89 1.91
C PHE A 447 -22.08 9.12 0.44
N ALA A 448 -23.01 8.32 -0.10
CA ALA A 448 -23.39 8.42 -1.50
C ALA A 448 -23.99 9.80 -1.84
N GLY A 449 -23.40 10.47 -2.83
CA GLY A 449 -23.77 11.79 -3.30
C GLY A 449 -23.32 12.96 -2.41
N TYR A 450 -22.50 12.72 -1.38
CA TYR A 450 -22.08 13.76 -0.41
C TYR A 450 -21.40 14.95 -1.08
N TRP A 451 -20.51 14.70 -2.03
CA TRP A 451 -19.74 15.74 -2.72
C TRP A 451 -20.41 16.26 -3.99
N ARG A 452 -21.43 15.56 -4.52
CA ARG A 452 -21.96 15.78 -5.88
C ARG A 452 -22.28 17.24 -6.17
N THR A 453 -23.07 17.89 -5.31
CA THR A 453 -23.49 19.29 -5.52
C THR A 453 -22.33 20.27 -5.44
N PHE A 454 -21.32 20.01 -4.60
CA PHE A 454 -20.13 20.86 -4.52
C PHE A 454 -19.26 20.72 -5.77
N VAL A 455 -19.02 19.48 -6.20
CA VAL A 455 -18.26 19.18 -7.42
C VAL A 455 -18.96 19.76 -8.65
N ASP A 456 -20.29 19.67 -8.74
CA ASP A 456 -21.06 20.29 -9.83
C ASP A 456 -20.81 21.79 -9.92
N LYS A 457 -20.86 22.50 -8.78
CA LYS A 457 -20.58 23.95 -8.71
C LYS A 457 -19.13 24.30 -9.04
N VAL A 458 -18.17 23.49 -8.58
CA VAL A 458 -16.75 23.63 -8.94
C VAL A 458 -16.59 23.52 -10.45
N TRP A 459 -17.12 22.46 -11.06
CA TRP A 459 -17.02 22.23 -12.50
C TRP A 459 -17.70 23.34 -13.31
N GLU A 460 -18.90 23.76 -12.89
CA GLU A 460 -19.63 24.86 -13.53
C GLU A 460 -18.85 26.18 -13.47
N SER A 461 -18.35 26.55 -12.28
CA SER A 461 -17.55 27.76 -12.07
C SER A 461 -16.37 27.82 -13.07
N TYR A 462 -15.61 26.74 -13.15
CA TYR A 462 -14.41 26.65 -14.00
C TYR A 462 -14.69 26.40 -15.49
N THR A 463 -15.93 26.53 -15.97
CA THR A 463 -16.22 26.67 -17.41
C THR A 463 -15.91 28.07 -17.92
N THR A 464 -16.11 29.10 -17.09
CA THR A 464 -16.00 30.52 -17.48
C THR A 464 -14.79 31.22 -16.88
N ARG A 465 -14.14 30.63 -15.86
CA ARG A 465 -12.90 31.13 -15.25
C ARG A 465 -11.81 30.06 -15.24
N ASP A 466 -10.54 30.47 -15.19
CA ASP A 466 -9.42 29.56 -15.02
C ASP A 466 -9.31 29.09 -13.57
N LEU A 467 -8.99 27.82 -13.37
CA LEU A 467 -8.37 27.30 -12.15
C LEU A 467 -6.86 27.25 -12.40
N VAL A 468 -6.06 27.89 -11.57
CA VAL A 468 -4.60 27.89 -11.70
C VAL A 468 -4.01 26.99 -10.63
N ILE A 469 -3.23 25.99 -11.03
CA ILE A 469 -2.53 25.09 -10.13
C ILE A 469 -1.09 25.55 -10.02
N ASP A 470 -0.71 26.04 -8.85
CA ASP A 470 0.69 26.18 -8.48
C ASP A 470 1.24 24.79 -8.14
N THR A 471 1.99 24.21 -9.07
CA THR A 471 2.57 22.88 -8.86
C THR A 471 3.69 22.89 -7.83
N GLN A 472 4.20 24.07 -7.45
CA GLN A 472 5.35 24.24 -6.55
C GLN A 472 6.55 23.38 -6.99
N SER A 473 6.70 23.24 -8.30
CA SER A 473 7.69 22.40 -8.97
C SER A 473 8.22 23.12 -10.20
N LYS A 474 9.16 22.50 -10.92
CA LYS A 474 9.66 23.01 -12.21
C LYS A 474 8.59 23.17 -13.29
N VAL A 475 7.41 22.57 -13.13
CA VAL A 475 6.25 22.77 -14.03
C VAL A 475 5.66 24.18 -13.87
N GLY A 476 5.80 24.79 -12.69
CA GLY A 476 5.29 26.13 -12.39
C GLY A 476 3.77 26.17 -12.28
N MET A 477 3.18 27.26 -12.80
CA MET A 477 1.74 27.51 -12.78
C MET A 477 1.06 26.85 -13.98
N VAL A 478 0.07 26.00 -13.73
CA VAL A 478 -0.71 25.30 -14.77
C VAL A 478 -2.13 25.84 -14.79
N LYS A 479 -2.57 26.38 -15.92
CA LYS A 479 -3.97 26.81 -16.08
C LYS A 479 -4.85 25.63 -16.46
N CYS A 480 -6.03 25.58 -15.88
CA CYS A 480 -7.03 24.57 -16.14
C CYS A 480 -8.41 25.21 -16.40
N ARG A 481 -9.17 24.60 -17.32
CA ARG A 481 -10.52 25.01 -17.68
C ARG A 481 -11.40 23.80 -17.94
N VAL A 482 -12.65 23.84 -17.51
CA VAL A 482 -13.63 22.81 -17.85
C VAL A 482 -14.08 22.97 -19.29
N ILE A 483 -13.79 21.97 -20.13
CA ILE A 483 -14.15 21.90 -21.54
C ILE A 483 -14.73 20.52 -21.82
N GLY A 484 -15.95 20.44 -22.36
CA GLY A 484 -16.57 19.17 -22.72
C GLY A 484 -16.73 18.22 -21.53
N GLN A 485 -17.11 18.76 -20.36
CA GLN A 485 -17.28 18.08 -19.05
C GLN A 485 -15.99 17.63 -18.35
N GLU A 486 -14.82 17.80 -18.96
CA GLU A 486 -13.53 17.47 -18.36
C GLU A 486 -12.76 18.73 -17.99
N LEU A 487 -12.01 18.71 -16.89
CA LEU A 487 -11.04 19.74 -16.56
C LEU A 487 -9.78 19.52 -17.41
N LYS A 488 -9.56 20.38 -18.41
CA LYS A 488 -8.38 20.39 -19.28
C LYS A 488 -7.33 21.31 -18.67
N CYS A 489 -6.09 20.86 -18.57
CA CYS A 489 -4.98 21.62 -18.00
C CYS A 489 -3.85 21.76 -19.02
N ASP A 490 -3.22 22.93 -19.07
CA ASP A 490 -2.11 23.19 -19.98
C ASP A 490 -0.97 22.18 -19.76
N GLY A 491 -0.45 21.61 -20.85
CA GLY A 491 0.61 20.59 -20.79
C GLY A 491 0.16 19.22 -20.27
N HIS A 492 -1.12 19.03 -19.96
CA HIS A 492 -1.67 17.74 -19.58
C HIS A 492 -2.30 17.02 -20.79
N GLU A 493 -1.96 15.75 -20.98
CA GLU A 493 -2.26 15.00 -22.21
C GLU A 493 -3.76 14.67 -22.38
N ARG A 494 -4.52 14.63 -21.29
CA ARG A 494 -5.95 14.25 -21.27
C ARG A 494 -6.79 15.25 -20.47
N GLY A 495 -8.11 15.16 -20.55
CA GLY A 495 -8.96 15.86 -19.58
C GLY A 495 -9.07 15.05 -18.29
N LEU A 496 -9.21 15.72 -17.15
CA LEU A 496 -9.60 15.07 -15.91
C LEU A 496 -11.14 14.99 -15.87
N PRO A 497 -11.73 13.79 -15.81
CA PRO A 497 -13.18 13.66 -15.64
C PRO A 497 -13.61 14.27 -14.30
N LYS A 498 -14.91 14.55 -14.18
CA LYS A 498 -15.51 14.98 -12.91
C LYS A 498 -15.35 13.85 -11.86
N PRO A 499 -14.77 14.13 -10.67
CA PRO A 499 -14.60 13.13 -9.62
C PRO A 499 -15.94 12.80 -8.95
N ASP A 500 -16.05 11.58 -8.45
CA ASP A 500 -17.14 11.15 -7.57
C ASP A 500 -16.73 11.16 -6.08
N ASP A 501 -17.60 10.65 -5.20
CA ASP A 501 -17.32 10.59 -3.77
C ASP A 501 -16.11 9.71 -3.45
N LYS A 502 -15.95 8.56 -4.13
CA LYS A 502 -14.84 7.64 -3.92
C LYS A 502 -13.51 8.31 -4.27
N ASP A 503 -13.49 9.01 -5.40
CA ASP A 503 -12.32 9.73 -5.87
C ASP A 503 -11.87 10.76 -4.83
N ILE A 504 -12.79 11.52 -4.24
CA ILE A 504 -12.47 12.55 -3.25
C ILE A 504 -12.06 11.94 -1.90
N TRP A 505 -12.74 10.88 -1.44
CA TRP A 505 -12.38 10.22 -0.17
C TRP A 505 -11.03 9.53 -0.21
N GLY A 506 -10.66 8.93 -1.35
CA GLY A 506 -9.40 8.19 -1.50
C GLY A 506 -8.25 9.01 -2.07
N CYS A 507 -8.53 10.05 -2.86
CA CYS A 507 -7.54 10.78 -3.67
C CYS A 507 -6.67 9.88 -4.57
N ASN A 508 -7.18 8.71 -4.99
CA ASN A 508 -6.38 7.67 -5.65
C ASN A 508 -7.12 6.90 -6.77
N SER A 509 -8.36 7.26 -7.08
CA SER A 509 -9.15 6.69 -8.17
C SER A 509 -9.60 7.75 -9.18
N GLY A 510 -10.21 7.32 -10.29
CA GLY A 510 -10.79 8.21 -11.29
C GLY A 510 -9.79 9.26 -11.80
N PRO A 511 -10.08 10.57 -11.70
CA PRO A 511 -9.17 11.63 -12.13
C PRO A 511 -7.91 11.75 -11.26
N PHE A 512 -7.88 11.12 -10.09
CA PHE A 512 -6.76 11.19 -9.13
C PHE A 512 -5.89 9.91 -9.10
N ALA A 513 -6.19 8.93 -9.95
CA ALA A 513 -5.36 7.75 -10.10
C ALA A 513 -4.02 8.09 -10.78
N ILE A 514 -2.91 7.88 -10.06
CA ILE A 514 -1.55 8.06 -10.56
C ILE A 514 -0.94 6.67 -10.86
N SER A 515 -0.46 6.48 -12.09
CA SER A 515 0.27 5.27 -12.52
C SER A 515 1.76 5.54 -12.70
N GLU A 516 2.58 4.48 -12.86
CA GLU A 516 4.05 4.63 -13.06
C GLU A 516 4.42 5.50 -14.27
N ASN A 517 3.57 5.48 -15.30
CA ASN A 517 3.78 6.21 -16.55
C ASN A 517 3.05 7.56 -16.56
N ALA A 518 2.53 8.03 -15.42
CA ALA A 518 1.87 9.32 -15.33
C ALA A 518 2.84 10.46 -15.67
N SER A 519 2.36 11.44 -16.44
CA SER A 519 3.17 12.61 -16.78
C SER A 519 3.50 13.45 -15.55
N LEU A 520 4.58 14.23 -15.63
CA LEU A 520 4.97 15.14 -14.56
C LEU A 520 3.86 16.16 -14.25
N VAL A 521 3.14 16.63 -15.27
CA VAL A 521 2.00 17.53 -15.08
C VAL A 521 0.89 16.80 -14.31
N HIS A 522 0.55 15.55 -14.67
CA HIS A 522 -0.49 14.79 -13.96
C HIS A 522 -0.15 14.59 -12.48
N THR A 523 1.07 14.12 -12.20
CA THR A 523 1.55 13.85 -10.83
C THR A 523 1.65 15.10 -9.96
N THR A 524 1.76 16.28 -10.56
CA THR A 524 1.84 17.55 -9.82
C THR A 524 0.50 18.24 -9.64
N ILE A 525 -0.44 18.15 -10.59
CA ILE A 525 -1.76 18.79 -10.46
C ILE A 525 -2.73 18.01 -9.57
N VAL A 526 -2.69 16.67 -9.61
CA VAL A 526 -3.65 15.80 -8.88
C VAL A 526 -3.67 16.08 -7.37
N PRO A 527 -2.53 16.16 -6.66
CA PRO A 527 -2.52 16.43 -5.23
C PRO A 527 -3.23 17.75 -4.87
N ARG A 528 -3.00 18.81 -5.66
CA ARG A 528 -3.55 20.14 -5.41
C ARG A 528 -5.06 20.18 -5.61
N ILE A 529 -5.55 19.56 -6.68
CA ILE A 529 -6.98 19.49 -6.96
C ILE A 529 -7.69 18.66 -5.88
N CYS A 530 -7.14 17.51 -5.49
CA CYS A 530 -7.76 16.69 -4.45
C CYS A 530 -7.78 17.41 -3.10
N ALA A 531 -6.67 18.02 -2.68
CA ALA A 531 -6.61 18.80 -1.44
C ALA A 531 -7.61 19.95 -1.42
N GLY A 532 -7.76 20.67 -2.54
CA GLY A 532 -8.75 21.75 -2.67
C GLY A 532 -10.20 21.27 -2.56
N LEU A 533 -10.51 20.06 -3.05
CA LEU A 533 -11.83 19.44 -2.89
C LEU A 533 -12.06 18.99 -1.44
N VAL A 534 -11.12 18.24 -0.87
CA VAL A 534 -11.22 17.69 0.50
C VAL A 534 -11.38 18.80 1.55
N ARG A 535 -10.66 19.92 1.38
CA ARG A 535 -10.73 21.10 2.26
C ARG A 535 -11.83 22.09 1.89
N SER A 536 -12.56 21.83 0.80
CA SER A 536 -13.63 22.67 0.25
C SER A 536 -13.22 24.10 -0.08
N THR A 537 -11.99 24.31 -0.56
CA THR A 537 -11.43 25.65 -0.81
C THR A 537 -11.64 26.17 -2.22
N LEU A 538 -11.97 25.30 -3.19
CA LEU A 538 -12.04 25.65 -4.62
C LEU A 538 -13.07 26.72 -5.00
N LEU A 539 -14.04 27.03 -4.14
CA LEU A 539 -15.06 28.06 -4.38
C LEU A 539 -14.93 29.27 -3.43
N LEU A 540 -13.95 29.26 -2.52
CA LEU A 540 -13.65 30.39 -1.66
C LEU A 540 -12.94 31.50 -2.45
N ASP A 541 -12.98 32.72 -1.93
CA ASP A 541 -12.14 33.80 -2.47
C ASP A 541 -10.65 33.41 -2.36
N GLY A 542 -9.88 33.63 -3.41
CA GLY A 542 -8.51 33.07 -3.58
C GLY A 542 -8.45 31.60 -4.00
N GLY A 543 -9.53 30.83 -3.88
CA GLY A 543 -9.59 29.39 -4.17
C GLY A 543 -9.37 28.99 -5.64
N SER A 544 -9.37 29.95 -6.57
CA SER A 544 -9.03 29.72 -7.98
C SER A 544 -7.52 29.57 -8.24
N ILE A 545 -6.69 29.72 -7.22
CA ILE A 545 -5.26 29.40 -7.24
C ILE A 545 -5.01 28.34 -6.18
N GLN A 546 -4.46 27.19 -6.56
CA GLN A 546 -4.29 26.04 -5.67
C GLN A 546 -2.84 25.54 -5.62
N PRO A 547 -2.24 25.43 -4.42
CA PRO A 547 -2.72 25.94 -3.13
C PRO A 547 -2.43 27.43 -2.98
N SER A 548 -3.38 28.21 -2.45
CA SER A 548 -3.14 29.62 -2.05
C SER A 548 -3.71 29.94 -0.67
N LEU A 549 -4.81 29.30 -0.29
CA LEU A 549 -5.43 29.44 1.03
C LEU A 549 -4.74 28.54 2.06
N GLY A 550 -4.49 29.10 3.25
CA GLY A 550 -3.91 28.40 4.39
C GLY A 550 -4.95 27.78 5.33
N LYS A 551 -4.47 27.17 6.43
CA LYS A 551 -5.28 26.40 7.40
C LYS A 551 -6.54 27.10 7.90
N THR A 552 -6.53 28.43 8.04
CA THR A 552 -7.70 29.20 8.53
C THR A 552 -8.91 29.15 7.58
N SER A 553 -8.70 28.79 6.32
CA SER A 553 -9.75 28.68 5.30
C SER A 553 -10.27 27.25 5.14
N TYR A 554 -9.56 26.25 5.65
CA TYR A 554 -9.90 24.85 5.43
C TYR A 554 -11.17 24.46 6.20
N TYR A 555 -12.03 23.68 5.55
CA TYR A 555 -13.23 23.12 6.17
C TYR A 555 -14.23 24.16 6.70
N THR A 556 -14.21 25.38 6.16
CA THR A 556 -15.05 26.51 6.61
C THR A 556 -16.42 26.57 5.95
N VAL A 557 -16.65 25.76 4.91
CA VAL A 557 -17.92 25.69 4.15
C VAL A 557 -18.37 24.24 4.01
N ASN A 558 -19.65 24.03 3.68
CA ASN A 558 -20.24 22.71 3.48
C ASN A 558 -20.56 22.43 2.00
N PRO A 559 -20.49 21.16 1.56
CA PRO A 559 -19.93 20.01 2.28
C PRO A 559 -18.43 20.16 2.49
N THR A 560 -17.86 19.43 3.46
CA THR A 560 -16.40 19.30 3.63
C THR A 560 -16.01 17.97 4.24
N ASN A 561 -14.72 17.62 4.29
CA ASN A 561 -14.28 16.41 4.95
C ASN A 561 -14.30 16.61 6.48
N HIS A 562 -15.43 16.29 7.12
CA HIS A 562 -15.61 16.45 8.55
C HIS A 562 -14.73 15.53 9.39
N TYR A 563 -14.32 14.36 8.87
CA TYR A 563 -13.33 13.51 9.51
C TYR A 563 -11.99 14.26 9.66
N SER A 564 -11.46 14.83 8.57
CA SER A 564 -10.20 15.60 8.63
C SER A 564 -10.36 16.87 9.48
N ARG A 565 -11.47 17.61 9.33
CA ARG A 565 -11.77 18.81 10.14
C ARG A 565 -11.69 18.51 11.64
N ILE A 566 -12.31 17.41 12.08
CA ILE A 566 -12.38 17.04 13.50
C ILE A 566 -11.01 16.57 13.98
N ILE A 567 -10.29 15.75 13.21
CA ILE A 567 -8.95 15.27 13.57
C ILE A 567 -7.98 16.42 13.81
N HIS A 568 -7.88 17.37 12.86
CA HIS A 568 -7.00 18.53 13.02
C HIS A 568 -7.34 19.40 14.23
N SER A 569 -8.59 19.36 14.72
CA SER A 569 -8.98 20.08 15.94
C SER A 569 -8.49 19.43 17.23
N TYR A 570 -8.12 18.14 17.17
CA TYR A 570 -7.58 17.35 18.28
C TYR A 570 -6.07 17.13 18.19
N GLU A 571 -5.43 17.53 17.08
CA GLU A 571 -3.98 17.54 16.95
C GLU A 571 -3.40 18.69 17.75
N VAL A 572 -2.45 18.39 18.65
CA VAL A 572 -1.93 19.37 19.61
C VAL A 572 -1.15 20.50 18.93
N ASP A 573 -0.52 20.21 17.80
CA ASP A 573 0.16 21.18 16.95
C ASP A 573 -0.57 21.43 15.61
N GLY A 574 -1.76 20.86 15.42
CA GLY A 574 -2.54 20.95 14.17
C GLY A 574 -1.83 20.28 12.98
N ARG A 575 -1.07 19.21 13.23
CA ARG A 575 -0.30 18.47 12.21
C ARG A 575 -0.46 16.95 12.32
N GLY A 576 -0.71 16.34 11.17
CA GLY A 576 -0.84 14.90 10.95
C GLY A 576 -1.65 14.65 9.68
N TYR A 577 -1.31 13.61 8.91
CA TYR A 577 -2.01 13.33 7.65
C TYR A 577 -3.44 12.84 7.91
N ALA A 578 -4.46 13.69 7.75
CA ALA A 578 -5.86 13.30 7.86
C ALA A 578 -6.50 12.88 6.53
N PHE A 579 -5.78 13.01 5.42
CA PHE A 579 -6.08 12.49 4.08
C PHE A 579 -4.81 12.44 3.20
N SER A 580 -4.82 11.75 2.07
CA SER A 580 -3.60 11.39 1.30
C SER A 580 -2.68 12.55 0.87
N TYR A 581 -3.23 13.75 0.68
CA TYR A 581 -2.51 14.93 0.18
C TYR A 581 -2.57 16.12 1.14
N ASP A 582 -2.58 15.84 2.44
CA ASP A 582 -2.53 16.88 3.49
C ASP A 582 -1.22 17.69 3.48
N ASP A 583 -0.18 17.17 2.81
CA ASP A 583 1.10 17.84 2.58
C ASP A 583 1.04 18.99 1.56
N VAL A 584 -0.08 19.17 0.86
CA VAL A 584 -0.29 20.33 -0.03
C VAL A 584 -0.56 21.57 0.81
N ASN A 585 0.35 22.55 0.81
CA ASN A 585 0.23 23.79 1.58
C ASN A 585 0.68 25.01 0.73
N PRO A 586 0.20 26.23 1.00
CA PRO A 586 0.72 27.43 0.35
C PRO A 586 2.19 27.73 0.75
N HIS A 587 2.83 28.71 0.10
CA HIS A 587 4.26 29.05 0.30
C HIS A 587 4.59 29.73 1.64
N ASN A 588 3.83 29.53 2.70
CA ASN A 588 3.95 30.25 3.98
C ASN A 588 4.50 29.40 5.14
N ASP A 589 5.30 28.37 4.82
CA ASP A 589 5.88 27.41 5.77
C ASP A 589 4.84 26.62 6.61
N GLU A 590 3.55 26.68 6.26
CA GLU A 590 2.53 25.82 6.86
C GLU A 590 2.79 24.35 6.49
N ASP A 591 2.73 23.50 7.51
CA ASP A 591 2.77 22.05 7.37
C ASP A 591 1.55 21.49 8.08
N ALA A 592 0.58 20.94 7.34
CA ALA A 592 -0.55 20.20 7.91
C ALA A 592 -0.23 18.70 8.08
N SER A 593 0.80 18.18 7.42
CA SER A 593 1.09 16.75 7.35
C SER A 593 1.88 16.21 8.54
N GLY A 594 2.72 17.04 9.18
CA GLY A 594 3.54 16.62 10.31
C GLY A 594 4.62 15.61 9.92
N VAL A 595 5.18 15.71 8.73
CA VAL A 595 6.32 14.89 8.30
C VAL A 595 7.59 15.39 8.97
N VAL A 596 8.43 14.47 9.46
CA VAL A 596 9.82 14.80 9.82
C VAL A 596 10.78 14.16 8.84
N SER A 597 11.83 14.89 8.45
CA SER A 597 12.82 14.40 7.50
C SER A 597 14.21 14.99 7.73
N SER A 598 15.25 14.16 7.54
CA SER A 598 16.64 14.62 7.52
C SER A 598 17.56 13.57 6.90
N SER A 599 18.63 14.03 6.25
CA SER A 599 19.78 13.20 5.84
C SER A 599 20.87 13.07 6.91
N ASP A 600 20.73 13.78 8.03
CA ASP A 600 21.70 13.81 9.13
C ASP A 600 21.03 13.53 10.49
N VAL A 601 20.30 12.42 10.53
CA VAL A 601 19.59 11.94 11.72
C VAL A 601 20.56 11.66 12.87
N HIS A 602 20.24 12.18 14.06
CA HIS A 602 20.83 11.77 15.33
C HIS A 602 19.94 10.76 16.05
N LEU A 603 18.65 11.05 16.20
CA LEU A 603 17.69 10.19 16.90
C LEU A 603 16.25 10.47 16.43
N LEU A 604 15.50 9.42 16.11
CA LEU A 604 14.04 9.48 15.98
C LEU A 604 13.40 8.92 17.26
N THR A 605 12.65 9.74 17.99
CA THR A 605 11.86 9.31 19.15
C THR A 605 10.39 9.20 18.77
N ILE A 606 9.75 8.08 19.08
CA ILE A 606 8.31 7.86 18.93
C ILE A 606 7.70 7.65 20.31
N HIS A 607 6.59 8.34 20.56
CA HIS A 607 5.84 8.28 21.79
C HIS A 607 4.48 7.62 21.53
N VAL A 608 4.10 6.69 22.40
CA VAL A 608 2.75 6.11 22.44
C VAL A 608 2.03 6.59 23.69
N GLY A 609 0.80 7.07 23.53
CA GLY A 609 0.06 7.81 24.55
C GLY A 609 0.32 9.32 24.46
N GLY A 610 -0.77 10.09 24.37
CA GLY A 610 -0.80 11.52 24.01
C GLY A 610 0.08 12.46 24.84
N PRO A 611 0.07 13.74 24.46
CA PRO A 611 1.07 14.36 23.60
C PRO A 611 2.45 14.40 24.24
N LEU A 612 3.46 14.69 23.40
CA LEU A 612 4.79 15.10 23.88
C LEU A 612 4.60 16.13 25.00
N SER A 613 5.02 15.81 26.22
CA SER A 613 4.88 16.77 27.32
C SER A 613 5.53 18.11 26.90
N PRO A 614 5.06 19.27 27.40
CA PRO A 614 5.66 20.56 27.04
C PRO A 614 7.18 20.61 27.23
N SER A 615 7.71 19.86 28.21
CA SER A 615 9.15 19.68 28.45
C SER A 615 9.88 18.86 27.37
N THR A 616 9.16 18.05 26.61
CA THR A 616 9.66 17.24 25.49
C THR A 616 9.62 17.99 24.16
N LEU A 617 8.77 19.02 24.06
CA LEU A 617 8.70 19.93 22.91
C LEU A 617 9.80 21.00 22.93
N GLN A 618 10.30 21.36 24.11
CA GLN A 618 11.55 22.10 24.30
C GLN A 618 12.76 21.17 24.13
#